data_AF-X1RH33-F1
#
_entry.id   AF-X1RH33-F1
#
_cell.length_a   1.000
_cell.length_b   1.000
_cell.length_c   1.000
_cell.angle_alpha   90.00
_cell.angle_beta   90.00
_cell.angle_gamma   90.00
#
_symmetry.space_group_name_H-M   'P 1'
#
loop_
_entity.id
_entity.type
_entity.pdbx_description
1 polymer ?
#
loop_
_entity_poly.entity_id
_entity_poly.type
_entity_poly.pdbx_seq_one_letter_code
_entity_poly.pdbx_strand_id
1 'polypeptide(L)'
;MREEAALRIPVTVDKSHIIALGERLYGESIELVRELVNNAYDADASGVNVHINKDNIVVEDDGNGMTLEGLKEYFNIGSPQKTILKKSPRFAREMIGQFGIGKFSSLSACQRFEVWTRKDSFAATVTFDKNAWEKNKDVWHIPLKIHTPSAKQKNGTRVTLTGLTKNFKVSDVKAHLMETVPLKAPNFSVHVNGDKLSSQYIAGEPKFSRPKKSLLMVTPFT
;
A
#
# COMPACT_ATOMS: atom_id res chain seq x y z
N MET A 1 -17.59 50.31 15.88
CA MET A 1 -17.74 48.93 16.36
C MET A 1 -16.37 48.27 16.25
N ARG A 2 -15.79 47.81 17.37
CA ARG A 2 -14.55 47.02 17.33
C ARG A 2 -14.95 45.59 17.03
N GLU A 3 -14.44 45.05 15.94
CA GLU A 3 -14.59 43.64 15.58
C GLU A 3 -13.90 42.82 16.68
N GLU A 4 -14.68 42.05 17.46
CA GLU A 4 -14.09 41.09 18.41
C GLU A 4 -13.30 40.08 17.58
N ALA A 5 -11.99 40.00 17.81
CA ALA A 5 -11.15 39.00 17.18
C ALA A 5 -11.65 37.62 17.60
N ALA A 6 -12.32 36.91 16.69
CA ALA A 6 -12.80 35.57 16.94
C ALA A 6 -11.63 34.66 17.32
N LEU A 7 -11.59 34.26 18.60
CA LEU A 7 -10.61 33.31 19.11
C LEU A 7 -10.77 31.98 18.36
N ARG A 8 -9.67 31.49 17.78
CA ARG A 8 -9.62 30.19 17.08
C ARG A 8 -8.72 29.24 17.83
N ILE A 9 -9.15 27.99 17.95
CA ILE A 9 -8.35 26.90 18.52
C ILE A 9 -7.86 26.01 17.35
N PRO A 10 -6.55 25.81 17.17
CA PRO A 10 -6.05 24.91 16.15
C PRO A 10 -6.34 23.45 16.52
N VAL A 11 -6.89 22.70 15.58
CA VAL A 11 -6.98 21.23 15.70
C VAL A 11 -5.62 20.64 15.33
N THR A 12 -5.06 19.80 16.19
CA THR A 12 -3.80 19.10 15.96
C THR A 12 -4.03 17.59 16.00
N VAL A 13 -3.19 16.84 15.27
CA VAL A 13 -3.24 15.37 15.22
C VAL A 13 -1.94 14.82 15.79
N ASP A 14 -2.04 14.01 16.84
CA ASP A 14 -0.89 13.31 17.38
C ASP A 14 -0.44 12.17 16.45
N LYS A 15 0.88 11.94 16.35
CA LYS A 15 1.46 10.89 15.51
C LYS A 15 1.01 9.48 15.88
N SER A 16 0.68 9.25 17.14
CA SER A 16 0.14 7.98 17.60
C SER A 16 -1.14 7.60 16.86
N HIS A 17 -1.91 8.56 16.35
CA HIS A 17 -3.08 8.28 15.53
C HIS A 17 -2.75 7.57 14.22
N ILE A 18 -1.56 7.77 13.61
CA ILE A 18 -1.15 7.04 12.41
C ILE A 18 -0.99 5.55 12.73
N ILE A 19 -0.36 5.24 13.86
CA ILE A 19 -0.18 3.86 14.33
C ILE A 19 -1.54 3.26 14.71
N ALA A 20 -2.35 3.99 15.48
CA ALA A 20 -3.66 3.52 15.92
C ALA A 20 -4.64 3.29 14.75
N LEU A 21 -4.58 4.12 13.71
CA LEU A 21 -5.32 3.88 12.46
C LEU A 21 -4.83 2.60 11.79
N GLY A 22 -3.52 2.42 11.67
CA GLY A 22 -2.94 1.19 11.12
C GLY A 22 -3.39 -0.07 11.85
N GLU A 23 -3.43 -0.03 13.19
CA GLU A 23 -3.85 -1.15 14.05
C GLU A 23 -5.36 -1.45 14.00
N ARG A 24 -6.20 -0.43 13.81
CA ARG A 24 -7.67 -0.58 13.75
C ARG A 24 -8.21 -0.92 12.38
N LEU A 25 -7.54 -0.51 11.30
CA LEU A 25 -8.06 -0.66 9.94
C LEU A 25 -8.01 -2.10 9.42
N TYR A 26 -7.21 -3.00 10.03
CA TYR A 26 -7.00 -4.35 9.52
C TYR A 26 -7.12 -5.41 10.62
N GLY A 27 -8.32 -5.99 10.70
CA GLY A 27 -8.55 -7.22 11.46
C GLY A 27 -7.72 -8.39 10.95
N GLU A 28 -7.38 -8.41 9.65
CA GLU A 28 -6.60 -9.47 9.02
C GLU A 28 -5.36 -8.90 8.33
N SER A 29 -4.17 -9.22 8.85
CA SER A 29 -2.90 -8.75 8.30
C SER A 29 -2.61 -9.24 6.88
N ILE A 30 -3.33 -10.28 6.43
CA ILE A 30 -3.24 -10.82 5.07
C ILE A 30 -3.67 -9.77 4.03
N GLU A 31 -4.57 -8.88 4.39
CA GLU A 31 -5.08 -7.83 3.50
C GLU A 31 -3.97 -6.85 3.07
N LEU A 32 -2.98 -6.59 3.93
CA LEU A 32 -1.80 -5.80 3.56
C LEU A 32 -1.08 -6.41 2.35
N VAL A 33 -0.90 -7.73 2.33
CA VAL A 33 -0.24 -8.42 1.20
C VAL A 33 -1.06 -8.25 -0.07
N ARG A 34 -2.39 -8.39 0.02
CA ARG A 34 -3.31 -8.14 -1.10
C ARG A 34 -3.16 -6.71 -1.64
N GLU A 35 -3.11 -5.72 -0.76
CA GLU A 35 -2.95 -4.32 -1.17
C GLU A 35 -1.63 -4.06 -1.88
N LEU A 36 -0.53 -4.66 -1.41
CA LEU A 36 0.77 -4.56 -2.06
C LEU A 36 0.73 -5.19 -3.47
N VAL A 37 0.08 -6.35 -3.62
CA VAL A 37 -0.11 -7.00 -4.93
C VAL A 37 -1.01 -6.16 -5.85
N ASN A 38 -2.06 -5.52 -5.32
CA ASN A 38 -2.91 -4.61 -6.10
C ASN A 38 -2.16 -3.33 -6.52
N ASN A 39 -1.27 -2.81 -5.68
CA ASN A 39 -0.42 -1.68 -6.05
C ASN A 39 0.54 -2.05 -7.20
N ALA A 40 1.07 -3.27 -7.20
CA ALA A 40 1.86 -3.78 -8.32
C ALA A 40 1.02 -3.92 -9.61
N TYR A 41 -0.23 -4.38 -9.49
CA TYR A 41 -1.16 -4.42 -10.61
C TYR A 41 -1.40 -3.03 -11.21
N ASP A 42 -1.70 -2.04 -10.36
CA ASP A 42 -1.88 -0.63 -10.72
C ASP A 42 -0.61 -0.03 -11.35
N ALA A 43 0.58 -0.53 -10.97
CA ALA A 43 1.88 -0.10 -11.48
C ALA A 43 2.28 -0.78 -12.82
N ASP A 44 1.36 -1.48 -13.49
CA ASP A 44 1.64 -2.25 -14.72
C ASP A 44 2.73 -3.33 -14.55
N ALA A 45 2.83 -3.94 -13.37
CA ALA A 45 3.68 -5.12 -13.21
C ALA A 45 3.20 -6.28 -14.09
N SER A 46 4.12 -7.02 -14.68
CA SER A 46 3.85 -8.30 -15.35
C SER A 46 3.98 -9.50 -14.42
N GLY A 47 4.83 -9.37 -13.40
CA GLY A 47 5.07 -10.36 -12.38
C GLY A 47 5.19 -9.73 -11.00
N VAL A 48 4.58 -10.38 -10.01
CA VAL A 48 4.70 -10.04 -8.60
C VAL A 48 5.21 -11.26 -7.85
N ASN A 49 6.31 -11.12 -7.13
CA ASN A 49 6.88 -12.15 -6.28
C ASN A 49 6.62 -11.79 -4.83
N VAL A 50 5.90 -12.66 -4.13
CA VAL A 50 5.63 -12.57 -2.70
C VAL A 50 6.47 -13.64 -2.02
N HIS A 51 7.41 -13.24 -1.18
CA HIS A 51 8.20 -14.13 -0.35
C HIS A 51 7.77 -13.97 1.11
N ILE A 52 7.49 -15.07 1.78
CA ILE A 52 6.99 -15.12 3.16
C ILE A 52 7.80 -16.16 3.91
N ASN A 53 8.46 -15.74 4.98
CA ASN A 53 9.04 -16.60 5.99
C ASN A 53 8.73 -16.06 7.39
N LYS A 54 9.32 -16.65 8.44
CA LYS A 54 9.03 -16.22 9.82
C LYS A 54 9.55 -14.80 10.12
N ASP A 55 10.62 -14.39 9.45
CA ASP A 55 11.38 -13.18 9.80
C ASP A 55 10.88 -11.96 9.01
N ASN A 56 10.44 -12.18 7.77
CA ASN A 56 10.01 -11.15 6.86
C ASN A 56 8.98 -11.58 5.82
N ILE A 57 8.32 -10.55 5.28
CA ILE A 57 7.53 -10.62 4.05
C ILE A 57 8.14 -9.65 3.05
N VAL A 58 8.36 -10.10 1.83
CA VAL A 58 8.84 -9.28 0.72
C VAL A 58 7.83 -9.37 -0.42
N VAL A 59 7.33 -8.23 -0.89
CA VAL A 59 6.53 -8.14 -2.11
C VAL A 59 7.32 -7.33 -3.12
N GLU A 60 7.68 -7.95 -4.23
CA GLU A 60 8.47 -7.34 -5.30
C GLU A 60 7.74 -7.43 -6.64
N ASP A 61 7.68 -6.31 -7.36
CA ASP A 61 7.08 -6.22 -8.68
C ASP A 61 8.04 -5.63 -9.72
N ASP A 62 7.80 -5.99 -10.98
CA ASP A 62 8.53 -5.49 -12.15
C ASP A 62 7.78 -4.36 -12.88
N GLY A 63 6.95 -3.62 -12.15
CA GLY A 63 6.15 -2.52 -12.67
C GLY A 63 6.96 -1.25 -12.96
N ASN A 64 6.25 -0.15 -13.10
CA ASN A 64 6.82 1.13 -13.51
C ASN A 64 7.75 1.78 -12.47
N GLY A 65 7.67 1.34 -11.21
CA GLY A 65 8.27 2.03 -10.07
C GLY A 65 7.74 3.45 -9.87
N MET A 66 8.41 4.24 -9.05
CA MET A 66 7.98 5.59 -8.68
C MET A 66 9.07 6.64 -8.95
N THR A 67 8.67 7.85 -9.33
CA THR A 67 9.55 9.03 -9.26
C THR A 67 9.65 9.51 -7.81
N LEU A 68 10.46 10.54 -7.53
CA LEU A 68 10.52 11.16 -6.21
C LEU A 68 9.15 11.71 -5.78
N GLU A 69 8.41 12.35 -6.69
CA GLU A 69 7.08 12.90 -6.45
C GLU A 69 6.08 11.76 -6.20
N GLY A 70 6.13 10.72 -7.03
CA GLY A 70 5.31 9.52 -6.85
C GLY A 70 5.57 8.83 -5.51
N LEU A 71 6.83 8.81 -5.05
CA LEU A 71 7.21 8.24 -3.76
C LEU A 71 6.77 9.12 -2.58
N LYS A 72 6.90 10.46 -2.68
CA LYS A 72 6.36 11.38 -1.68
C LYS A 72 4.85 11.25 -1.55
N GLU A 73 4.17 11.17 -2.69
CA GLU A 73 2.74 10.97 -2.78
C GLU A 73 2.33 9.59 -2.26
N TYR A 74 3.15 8.57 -2.54
CA TYR A 74 2.99 7.24 -1.95
C TYR A 74 3.03 7.28 -0.43
N PHE A 75 3.71 8.21 0.24
CA PHE A 75 3.69 8.34 1.71
C PHE A 75 2.73 9.40 2.25
N ASN A 76 2.08 10.18 1.38
CA ASN A 76 1.07 11.16 1.75
C ASN A 76 -0.21 10.44 2.25
N ILE A 77 -0.74 10.85 3.40
CA ILE A 77 -1.94 10.24 4.01
C ILE A 77 -3.17 11.04 3.56
N GLY A 78 -4.21 10.35 3.10
CA GLY A 78 -5.46 10.99 2.72
C GLY A 78 -5.38 11.82 1.44
N SER A 79 -4.32 11.66 0.63
CA SER A 79 -4.25 12.35 -0.63
C SER A 79 -5.37 11.91 -1.58
N PRO A 80 -6.13 12.86 -2.16
CA PRO A 80 -7.21 12.57 -3.10
C PRO A 80 -6.70 12.16 -4.50
N GLN A 81 -5.38 12.06 -4.71
CA GLN A 81 -4.79 12.03 -6.06
C GLN A 81 -4.80 10.68 -6.78
N LYS A 82 -5.40 9.62 -6.21
CA LYS A 82 -5.78 8.43 -7.00
C LYS A 82 -7.01 8.67 -7.93
N THR A 83 -7.40 9.93 -8.16
CA THR A 83 -8.60 10.29 -8.94
C THR A 83 -8.29 10.77 -10.38
N ILE A 84 -7.02 10.91 -10.79
CA ILE A 84 -6.69 11.49 -12.11
C ILE A 84 -6.57 10.42 -13.21
N LEU A 85 -5.97 9.27 -12.92
CA LEU A 85 -5.78 8.19 -13.89
C LEU A 85 -6.77 7.06 -13.61
N LYS A 86 -7.71 6.84 -14.55
CA LYS A 86 -8.64 5.69 -14.50
C LYS A 86 -7.96 4.40 -14.94
N LYS A 87 -6.92 4.51 -15.77
CA LYS A 87 -6.21 3.39 -16.37
C LYS A 87 -4.70 3.50 -16.23
N SER A 88 -4.05 2.35 -16.12
CA SER A 88 -2.59 2.23 -16.13
C SER A 88 -2.01 2.50 -17.54
N PRO A 89 -0.81 3.09 -17.66
CA PRO A 89 -0.27 3.56 -18.94
C PRO A 89 0.12 2.45 -19.94
N ARG A 90 0.57 1.27 -19.49
CA ARG A 90 1.12 0.22 -20.35
C ARG A 90 0.09 -0.84 -20.73
N PHE A 91 -0.63 -1.38 -19.74
CA PHE A 91 -1.60 -2.46 -19.98
C PHE A 91 -3.05 -1.98 -19.97
N ALA A 92 -3.31 -0.67 -19.82
CA ALA A 92 -4.64 -0.06 -19.82
C ALA A 92 -5.60 -0.67 -18.79
N ARG A 93 -5.06 -1.11 -17.64
CA ARG A 93 -5.79 -1.74 -16.54
C ARG A 93 -6.64 -0.71 -15.83
N GLU A 94 -7.90 -1.05 -15.50
CA GLU A 94 -8.68 -0.24 -14.56
C GLU A 94 -7.98 -0.25 -13.19
N MET A 95 -7.70 0.94 -12.66
CA MET A 95 -7.00 1.09 -11.38
C MET A 95 -7.88 0.59 -10.22
N ILE A 96 -7.32 -0.24 -9.34
CA ILE A 96 -8.07 -0.90 -8.25
C ILE A 96 -7.82 -0.24 -6.91
N GLY A 97 -6.60 0.26 -6.65
CA GLY A 97 -6.23 0.82 -5.36
C GLY A 97 -7.02 2.10 -5.06
N GLN A 98 -7.81 2.11 -3.99
CA GLN A 98 -8.74 3.21 -3.72
C GLN A 98 -8.21 4.24 -2.72
N PHE A 99 -7.40 3.84 -1.74
CA PHE A 99 -6.95 4.75 -0.66
C PHE A 99 -5.53 4.42 -0.20
N GLY A 100 -4.69 5.46 -0.11
CA GLY A 100 -3.30 5.35 0.35
C GLY A 100 -3.14 5.14 1.85
N ILE A 101 -4.19 4.78 2.60
CA ILE A 101 -4.11 4.57 4.06
C ILE A 101 -3.60 3.18 4.43
N GLY A 102 -3.84 2.19 3.57
CA GLY A 102 -3.56 0.79 3.89
C GLY A 102 -2.08 0.45 4.01
N LYS A 103 -1.19 1.20 3.36
CA LYS A 103 0.26 1.06 3.53
C LYS A 103 0.73 1.30 4.98
N PHE A 104 0.06 2.14 5.76
CA PHE A 104 0.41 2.38 7.17
C PHE A 104 -0.21 1.34 8.12
N SER A 105 -1.09 0.47 7.62
CA SER A 105 -1.47 -0.73 8.37
C SER A 105 -0.35 -1.73 8.54
N SER A 106 0.66 -1.67 7.67
CA SER A 106 1.90 -2.43 7.85
C SER A 106 2.52 -2.21 9.22
N LEU A 107 2.31 -1.04 9.84
CA LEU A 107 2.78 -0.72 11.19
C LEU A 107 2.10 -1.53 12.30
N SER A 108 0.95 -2.13 12.02
CA SER A 108 0.29 -3.09 12.91
C SER A 108 0.84 -4.51 12.76
N ALA A 109 1.43 -4.80 11.60
CA ALA A 109 1.85 -6.15 11.20
C ALA A 109 3.37 -6.37 11.33
N CYS A 110 4.16 -5.30 11.44
CA CYS A 110 5.61 -5.38 11.52
C CYS A 110 6.22 -4.18 12.27
N GLN A 111 7.43 -4.38 12.76
CA GLN A 111 8.24 -3.34 13.41
C GLN A 111 8.83 -2.35 12.41
N ARG A 112 9.23 -2.84 11.23
CA ARG A 112 9.89 -2.04 10.20
C ARG A 112 9.33 -2.35 8.82
N PHE A 113 8.96 -1.27 8.12
CA PHE A 113 8.41 -1.23 6.77
C PHE A 113 9.38 -0.49 5.86
N GLU A 114 9.85 -1.13 4.80
CA GLU A 114 10.79 -0.55 3.85
C GLU A 114 10.24 -0.61 2.42
N VAL A 115 10.30 0.51 1.70
CA VAL A 115 9.93 0.61 0.29
C VAL A 115 11.17 0.99 -0.50
N TRP A 116 11.65 0.08 -1.33
CA TRP A 116 12.60 0.36 -2.39
C TRP A 116 11.85 0.51 -3.71
N THR A 117 12.24 1.47 -4.53
CA THR A 117 11.66 1.66 -5.86
C THR A 117 12.70 2.18 -6.84
N ARG A 118 12.50 1.84 -8.12
CA ARG A 118 13.27 2.40 -9.23
C ARG A 118 12.36 2.76 -10.38
N LYS A 119 12.55 3.97 -10.91
CA LYS A 119 12.02 4.40 -12.19
C LYS A 119 13.10 5.12 -12.99
N ASP A 120 13.51 4.48 -14.08
CA ASP A 120 14.52 4.98 -15.01
C ASP A 120 15.86 5.27 -14.30
N SER A 121 16.27 6.54 -14.23
CA SER A 121 17.49 6.97 -13.54
C SER A 121 17.30 7.22 -12.04
N PHE A 122 16.08 7.21 -11.54
CA PHE A 122 15.78 7.43 -10.12
C PHE A 122 15.62 6.11 -9.38
N ALA A 123 16.31 5.96 -8.25
CA ALA A 123 16.10 4.88 -7.30
C ALA A 123 16.19 5.40 -5.87
N ALA A 124 15.34 4.88 -4.99
CA ALA A 124 15.34 5.30 -3.59
C ALA A 124 14.80 4.22 -2.66
N THR A 125 15.15 4.34 -1.38
CA THR A 125 14.57 3.58 -0.27
C THR A 125 13.97 4.53 0.76
N VAL A 126 12.75 4.27 1.17
CA VAL A 126 12.12 4.87 2.36
C VAL A 126 11.94 3.80 3.42
N THR A 127 12.37 4.09 4.65
CA THR A 127 12.28 3.14 5.76
C THR A 127 11.50 3.76 6.90
N PHE A 128 10.37 3.14 7.25
CA PHE A 128 9.65 3.42 8.48
C PHE A 128 10.02 2.39 9.55
N ASP A 129 10.42 2.87 10.72
CA ASP A 129 10.68 2.05 11.91
C ASP A 129 9.78 2.55 13.06
N LYS A 130 8.93 1.66 13.60
CA LYS A 130 7.95 2.02 14.63
C LYS A 130 8.60 2.56 15.90
N ASN A 131 9.71 1.96 16.34
CA ASN A 131 10.42 2.40 17.55
C ASN A 131 11.07 3.76 17.34
N ALA A 132 11.65 4.01 16.16
CA ALA A 132 12.24 5.30 15.83
C ALA A 132 11.15 6.39 15.73
N TRP A 133 9.98 6.05 15.18
CA TRP A 133 8.84 6.96 15.06
C TRP A 133 8.26 7.36 16.42
N GLU A 134 8.07 6.40 17.33
CA GLU A 134 7.55 6.64 18.68
C GLU A 134 8.52 7.45 19.56
N LYS A 135 9.83 7.23 19.41
CA LYS A 135 10.85 7.98 20.18
C LYS A 135 10.96 9.45 19.76
N ASN A 136 10.69 9.78 18.50
CA ASN A 136 10.86 11.13 17.96
C ASN A 136 9.52 11.85 17.81
N LYS A 137 8.97 12.36 18.91
CA LYS A 137 7.63 12.99 18.95
C LYS A 137 7.46 14.19 18.01
N ASP A 138 8.52 14.94 17.72
CA ASP A 138 8.44 16.18 16.94
C ASP A 138 8.80 16.03 15.44
N VAL A 139 9.46 14.94 15.04
CA VAL A 139 9.93 14.72 13.65
C VAL A 139 8.90 14.02 12.74
N TRP A 140 8.21 14.75 11.87
CA TRP A 140 7.22 14.20 10.92
C TRP A 140 7.82 13.69 9.61
N HIS A 141 9.13 13.40 9.59
CA HIS A 141 9.85 12.97 8.40
C HIS A 141 10.25 11.51 8.50
N ILE A 142 10.12 10.78 7.39
CA ILE A 142 10.60 9.40 7.26
C ILE A 142 11.93 9.45 6.47
N PRO A 143 12.98 8.74 6.91
CA PRO A 143 14.24 8.69 6.19
C PRO A 143 14.07 8.23 4.74
N LEU A 144 14.61 9.03 3.81
CA LEU A 144 14.71 8.74 2.37
C LEU A 144 16.18 8.65 1.99
N LYS A 145 16.59 7.52 1.42
CA LYS A 145 17.92 7.32 0.84
C LYS A 145 17.82 7.23 -0.67
N ILE A 146 18.46 8.16 -1.38
CA ILE A 146 18.56 8.13 -2.84
C ILE A 146 19.74 7.24 -3.23
N HIS A 147 19.56 6.44 -4.27
CA HIS A 147 20.58 5.55 -4.82
C HIS A 147 20.88 5.91 -6.27
N THR A 148 22.08 5.56 -6.72
CA THR A 148 22.43 5.53 -8.14
C THR A 148 22.12 4.14 -8.68
N PRO A 149 21.10 3.96 -9.54
CA PRO A 149 20.78 2.63 -10.06
C PRO A 149 21.86 2.15 -11.03
N SER A 150 22.15 0.85 -10.98
CA SER A 150 22.98 0.21 -12.00
C SER A 150 22.22 0.04 -13.31
N ALA A 151 22.94 0.00 -14.44
CA ALA A 151 22.34 -0.20 -15.77
C ALA A 151 21.58 -1.52 -15.92
N LYS A 152 21.90 -2.53 -15.09
CA LYS A 152 21.26 -3.87 -15.13
C LYS A 152 19.99 -3.95 -14.29
N GLN A 153 19.76 -3.02 -13.37
CA GLN A 153 18.53 -2.99 -12.58
C GLN A 153 17.36 -2.60 -13.47
N LYS A 154 16.19 -3.21 -13.22
CA LYS A 154 14.93 -2.89 -13.91
C LYS A 154 14.08 -1.99 -13.03
N ASN A 155 13.10 -1.33 -13.64
CA ASN A 155 12.08 -0.59 -12.89
C ASN A 155 11.24 -1.58 -12.07
N GLY A 156 10.66 -1.08 -10.99
CA GLY A 156 9.86 -1.89 -10.09
C GLY A 156 9.82 -1.31 -8.68
N THR A 157 9.08 -2.00 -7.82
CA THR A 157 9.00 -1.67 -6.40
C THR A 157 9.17 -2.94 -5.58
N ARG A 158 9.85 -2.80 -4.44
CA ARG A 158 10.01 -3.85 -3.44
C ARG A 158 9.61 -3.30 -2.10
N VAL A 159 8.66 -3.97 -1.45
CA VAL A 159 8.22 -3.67 -0.10
C VAL A 159 8.64 -4.80 0.82
N THR A 160 9.35 -4.47 1.90
CA THR A 160 9.88 -5.42 2.87
C THR A 160 9.32 -5.12 4.27
N LEU A 161 8.71 -6.11 4.88
CA LEU A 161 8.19 -6.08 6.25
C LEU A 161 9.12 -6.92 7.13
N THR A 162 9.62 -6.36 8.23
CA THR A 162 10.54 -7.04 9.16
C THR A 162 10.11 -6.84 10.61
N GLY A 163 10.44 -7.82 11.46
CA GLY A 163 9.96 -7.84 12.84
C GLY A 163 8.44 -8.02 12.87
N LEU A 164 7.96 -9.07 12.21
CA LEU A 164 6.53 -9.35 12.09
C LEU A 164 5.91 -9.56 13.49
N THR A 165 4.80 -8.89 13.75
CA THR A 165 4.04 -8.99 15.02
C THR A 165 2.94 -10.05 14.95
N LYS A 166 2.64 -10.53 13.74
CA LYS A 166 1.64 -11.57 13.45
C LYS A 166 2.27 -12.70 12.64
N ASN A 167 1.72 -13.89 12.76
CA ASN A 167 2.12 -15.04 11.95
C ASN A 167 1.35 -15.03 10.63
N PHE A 168 2.06 -15.17 9.51
CA PHE A 168 1.48 -15.22 8.17
C PHE A 168 1.63 -16.64 7.61
N LYS A 169 0.58 -17.45 7.74
CA LYS A 169 0.57 -18.77 7.10
C LYS A 169 0.52 -18.59 5.58
N VAL A 170 1.48 -19.19 4.89
CA VAL A 170 1.59 -19.12 3.42
C VAL A 170 0.30 -19.61 2.75
N SER A 171 -0.35 -20.65 3.29
CA SER A 171 -1.63 -21.17 2.80
C SER A 171 -2.73 -20.11 2.79
N ASP A 172 -2.85 -19.36 3.88
CA ASP A 172 -3.94 -18.41 4.09
C ASP A 172 -3.74 -17.19 3.18
N VAL A 173 -2.49 -16.74 3.05
CA VAL A 173 -2.13 -15.68 2.08
C VAL A 173 -2.39 -16.13 0.65
N LYS A 174 -2.00 -17.35 0.26
CA LYS A 174 -2.28 -17.89 -1.07
C LYS A 174 -3.79 -17.93 -1.33
N ALA A 175 -4.58 -18.48 -0.41
CA ALA A 175 -6.03 -18.58 -0.53
C ALA A 175 -6.67 -17.19 -0.74
N HIS A 176 -6.33 -16.23 0.13
CA HIS A 176 -6.86 -14.86 0.06
C HIS A 176 -6.49 -14.17 -1.25
N LEU A 177 -5.23 -14.29 -1.70
CA LEU A 177 -4.80 -13.70 -2.97
C LEU A 177 -5.54 -14.34 -4.15
N MET A 178 -5.70 -15.66 -4.17
CA MET A 178 -6.43 -16.36 -5.24
C MET A 178 -7.89 -15.93 -5.38
N GLU A 179 -8.54 -15.50 -4.28
CA GLU A 179 -9.92 -15.01 -4.27
C GLU A 179 -10.03 -13.53 -4.65
N THR A 180 -9.05 -12.69 -4.26
CA THR A 180 -9.26 -11.23 -4.19
C THR A 180 -8.45 -10.39 -5.16
N VAL A 181 -7.42 -10.94 -5.82
CA VAL A 181 -6.57 -10.21 -6.79
C VAL A 181 -6.93 -10.59 -8.23
N PRO A 182 -6.69 -9.71 -9.22
CA PRO A 182 -7.12 -9.94 -10.61
C PRO A 182 -6.19 -10.92 -11.37
N LEU A 183 -6.06 -12.17 -10.90
CA LEU A 183 -5.19 -13.20 -11.50
C LEU A 183 -5.54 -13.58 -12.95
N LYS A 184 -6.76 -13.25 -13.40
CA LYS A 184 -7.21 -13.47 -14.79
C LYS A 184 -6.84 -12.32 -15.73
N ALA A 185 -6.31 -11.22 -15.21
CA ALA A 185 -5.91 -10.10 -16.04
C ALA A 185 -4.76 -10.49 -16.97
N PRO A 186 -4.79 -10.06 -18.25
CA PRO A 186 -3.72 -10.36 -19.18
C PRO A 186 -2.40 -9.73 -18.71
N ASN A 187 -1.30 -10.41 -19.00
CA ASN A 187 0.06 -9.97 -18.65
C ASN A 187 0.22 -9.68 -17.14
N PHE A 188 -0.46 -10.43 -16.27
CA PHE A 188 -0.29 -10.31 -14.83
C PHE A 188 -0.13 -11.69 -14.20
N SER A 189 0.91 -11.86 -13.40
CA SER A 189 1.20 -13.10 -12.69
C SER A 189 1.65 -12.81 -11.27
N VAL A 190 1.23 -13.66 -10.34
CA VAL A 190 1.58 -13.56 -8.92
C VAL A 190 2.16 -14.89 -8.49
N HIS A 191 3.31 -14.84 -7.83
CA HIS A 191 4.01 -16.00 -7.29
C HIS A 191 4.15 -15.83 -5.78
N VAL A 192 3.86 -16.89 -5.01
CA VAL A 192 4.05 -16.90 -3.55
C VAL A 192 5.04 -18.01 -3.19
N ASN A 193 6.20 -17.64 -2.66
CA ASN A 193 7.33 -18.54 -2.39
C ASN A 193 7.72 -19.38 -3.61
N GLY A 194 7.69 -18.77 -4.81
CA GLY A 194 7.99 -19.43 -6.09
C GLY A 194 6.78 -20.04 -6.80
N ASP A 195 5.73 -20.39 -6.06
CA ASP A 195 4.55 -21.03 -6.64
C ASP A 195 3.65 -20.01 -7.34
N LYS A 196 3.44 -20.20 -8.65
CA LYS A 196 2.53 -19.37 -9.43
C LYS A 196 1.08 -19.60 -8.98
N LEU A 197 0.39 -18.52 -8.64
CA LEU A 197 -1.03 -18.58 -8.31
C LEU A 197 -1.89 -18.70 -9.57
N SER A 198 -2.96 -19.48 -9.46
CA SER A 198 -4.03 -19.58 -10.44
C SER A 198 -5.36 -19.25 -9.77
N SER A 199 -6.24 -18.52 -10.47
CA SER A 199 -7.58 -18.29 -9.93
C SER A 199 -8.31 -19.62 -9.69
N GLN A 200 -8.89 -19.83 -8.51
CA GLN A 200 -9.74 -20.99 -8.29
C GLN A 200 -11.02 -20.86 -9.13
N TYR A 201 -11.40 -21.93 -9.81
CA TYR A 201 -12.71 -22.03 -10.44
C TYR A 201 -13.74 -22.28 -9.34
N ILE A 202 -14.46 -21.25 -8.90
CA ILE A 202 -15.76 -21.44 -8.27
C ILE A 202 -16.78 -21.29 -9.40
N ALA A 203 -17.40 -22.41 -9.75
CA ALA A 203 -18.57 -22.39 -10.63
C ALA A 203 -19.66 -21.57 -9.93
N GLY A 204 -20.03 -20.43 -10.53
CA GLY A 204 -21.13 -19.59 -10.06
C GLY A 204 -20.69 -18.36 -9.26
N GLU A 205 -20.93 -17.21 -9.86
CA GLU A 205 -20.95 -15.83 -9.33
C GLU A 205 -19.68 -14.97 -9.47
N PRO A 206 -19.75 -13.86 -10.25
CA PRO A 206 -18.75 -12.80 -10.19
C PRO A 206 -18.94 -11.97 -8.91
N LYS A 207 -18.14 -12.24 -7.86
CA LYS A 207 -17.97 -11.30 -6.73
C LYS A 207 -17.07 -10.12 -7.12
N PHE A 208 -17.51 -9.33 -8.08
CA PHE A 208 -17.10 -7.94 -8.22
C PHE A 208 -18.35 -7.07 -8.05
N SER A 209 -18.93 -7.09 -6.85
CA SER A 209 -19.85 -6.05 -6.44
C SER A 209 -19.05 -4.91 -5.82
N ARG A 210 -19.11 -3.73 -6.44
CA ARG A 210 -18.69 -2.49 -5.77
C ARG A 210 -19.45 -2.43 -4.43
N PRO A 211 -18.81 -2.12 -3.29
CA PRO A 211 -19.57 -1.77 -2.11
C PRO A 211 -20.47 -0.58 -2.49
N LYS A 212 -21.80 -0.78 -2.42
CA LYS A 212 -22.75 0.33 -2.54
C LYS A 212 -22.37 1.31 -1.43
N LYS A 213 -21.96 2.53 -1.80
CA LYS A 213 -21.86 3.63 -0.85
C LYS A 213 -23.22 3.77 -0.17
N SER A 214 -23.31 3.46 1.12
CA SER A 214 -24.39 3.95 1.96
C SER A 214 -24.22 5.47 2.02
N LEU A 215 -25.05 6.17 1.25
CA LEU A 215 -25.19 7.61 1.35
C LEU A 215 -25.75 7.90 2.76
N LEU A 216 -24.91 8.25 3.72
CA LEU A 216 -25.39 8.95 4.91
C LEU A 216 -25.89 10.30 4.40
N MET A 217 -27.22 10.42 4.25
CA MET A 217 -27.88 11.71 4.20
C MET A 217 -27.60 12.39 5.54
N VAL A 218 -26.71 13.37 5.53
CA VAL A 218 -26.61 14.35 6.60
C VAL A 218 -27.83 15.26 6.43
N THR A 219 -28.83 15.09 7.29
CA THR A 219 -29.93 16.05 7.41
C THR A 219 -29.35 17.38 7.90
N PRO A 220 -29.67 18.52 7.26
CA PRO A 220 -29.25 19.81 7.78
C PRO A 220 -30.01 20.10 9.07
N PHE A 221 -29.27 20.46 10.12
CA PHE A 221 -29.84 21.04 11.33
C PHE A 221 -30.41 22.43 10.96
N THR A 222 -31.72 22.57 11.08
CA THR A 222 -32.41 23.86 11.27
C THR A 222 -32.49 24.18 12.75
#